data_AF-A0A7V4J5P4-F1
#
_entry.id   AF-A0A7V4J5P4-F1
#
_cell.length_a   1.000
_cell.length_b   1.000
_cell.length_c   1.000
_cell.angle_alpha   90.00
_cell.angle_beta   90.00
_cell.angle_gamma   90.00
#
_symmetry.space_group_name_H-M   'P 1'
#
loop_
_entity.id
_entity.type
_entity.pdbx_description
1 polymer ?
#
loop_
_entity_poly.entity_id
_entity_poly.type
_entity_poly.pdbx_seq_one_letter_code
_entity_poly.pdbx_strand_id
1 'polypeptide(L)'
;MAENAFPLTSAASMAAVVLLSLLLTGYELYQIFRRDFGRTLGNRHALFLFLLNIGMALIVWWFIHGLLAVQPTILTTLATGLTFPALLRSRFTLYRTIPTADGAAGQASAVDEVSLKMDEMYRGLQSAFYKEIDLRLARERQIFNKQLRETFTADQLDEHLAGVIGQITIEEDRTRLEAKLEAIRAITDDRKRHDQLANLLIHVTDRAELRRAIRDRSLTPTG
;
A
#
# COMPACT_ATOMS: atom_id res chain seq x y z
N MET A 1 24.01 26.09 -19.34
CA MET A 1 24.28 24.80 -20.01
C MET A 1 25.06 23.96 -19.02
N ALA A 2 24.42 23.00 -18.35
CA ALA A 2 25.10 22.15 -17.37
C ALA A 2 25.54 20.85 -18.06
N GLU A 3 26.67 20.92 -18.76
CA GLU A 3 27.47 19.75 -19.14
C GLU A 3 28.10 19.20 -17.86
N ASN A 4 27.44 18.23 -17.23
CA ASN A 4 28.04 17.24 -16.32
C ASN A 4 26.96 16.20 -15.98
N ALA A 5 26.39 15.59 -17.01
CA ALA A 5 25.53 14.43 -16.84
C ALA A 5 26.43 13.20 -16.93
N PHE A 6 26.93 12.73 -15.78
CA PHE A 6 27.76 11.52 -15.70
C PHE A 6 27.06 10.38 -16.46
N PRO A 7 27.65 9.87 -17.56
CA PRO A 7 27.03 8.81 -18.34
C PRO A 7 26.95 7.55 -17.47
N LEU A 8 25.76 6.96 -17.39
CA LEU A 8 25.53 5.69 -16.73
C LEU A 8 25.56 4.58 -17.78
N THR A 9 26.07 3.41 -17.42
CA THR A 9 25.85 2.23 -18.25
C THR A 9 24.36 1.91 -18.30
N SER A 10 23.88 1.35 -19.41
CA SER A 10 22.47 0.97 -19.55
C SER A 10 22.02 0.02 -18.43
N ALA A 11 22.89 -0.92 -18.03
CA ALA A 11 22.65 -1.82 -16.91
C ALA A 11 22.52 -1.09 -15.57
N ALA A 12 23.41 -0.15 -15.27
CA ALA A 12 23.34 0.65 -14.05
C ALA A 12 22.08 1.53 -14.02
N SER A 13 21.71 2.12 -15.16
CA SER A 13 20.47 2.89 -15.26
C SER A 13 19.23 2.02 -15.06
N MET A 14 19.16 0.83 -15.67
CA MET A 14 18.03 -0.09 -15.46
C MET A 14 17.92 -0.51 -13.99
N ALA A 15 19.03 -0.92 -13.38
CA ALA A 15 19.05 -1.33 -11.97
C ALA A 15 18.58 -0.19 -11.05
N ALA A 16 19.02 1.04 -11.32
CA ALA A 16 18.59 2.22 -10.58
C ALA A 16 17.09 2.50 -10.76
N VAL A 17 16.53 2.38 -11.97
CA VAL A 17 15.08 2.55 -12.21
C VAL A 17 14.26 1.50 -11.45
N VAL A 18 14.69 0.24 -11.47
CA VAL A 18 14.03 -0.83 -10.72
C VAL A 18 14.06 -0.55 -9.22
N LEU A 19 15.23 -0.15 -8.69
CA LEU A 19 15.39 0.17 -7.28
C LEU A 19 14.50 1.36 -6.87
N LEU A 20 14.47 2.42 -7.67
CA LEU A 20 13.63 3.60 -7.40
C LEU A 20 12.15 3.25 -7.43
N SER A 21 11.71 2.41 -8.38
CA SER A 21 10.33 1.93 -8.46
C SER A 21 9.93 1.07 -7.25
N LEU A 22 10.83 0.21 -6.80
CA LEU A 22 10.66 -0.55 -5.55
C LEU A 22 10.53 0.36 -4.34
N LEU A 23 11.44 1.33 -4.20
CA LEU A 23 11.42 2.29 -3.08
C LEU A 23 10.15 3.13 -3.08
N LEU A 24 9.71 3.62 -4.24
CA LEU A 24 8.47 4.39 -4.37
C LEU A 24 7.25 3.57 -3.97
N THR A 25 7.13 2.34 -4.48
CA THR A 25 6.02 1.43 -4.14
C THR A 25 6.04 1.08 -2.65
N GLY A 26 7.21 0.82 -2.09
CA GLY A 26 7.40 0.55 -0.68
C GLY A 26 7.00 1.74 0.19
N TYR A 27 7.37 2.95 -0.22
CA TYR A 27 6.98 4.19 0.45
C TYR A 27 5.47 4.44 0.41
N GLU A 28 4.81 4.19 -0.73
CA GLU A 28 3.35 4.31 -0.85
C GLU A 28 2.62 3.30 0.04
N LEU A 29 3.06 2.04 0.04
CA LEU A 29 2.52 1.02 0.95
C LEU A 29 2.77 1.38 2.41
N TYR A 30 3.93 1.95 2.73
CA TYR A 30 4.24 2.43 4.07
C TYR A 30 3.33 3.59 4.47
N GLN A 31 3.10 4.58 3.60
CA GLN A 31 2.18 5.68 3.90
C GLN A 31 0.74 5.22 4.11
N ILE A 32 0.25 4.30 3.29
CA ILE A 32 -1.15 3.83 3.36
C ILE A 32 -1.36 2.93 4.57
N PHE A 33 -0.46 1.95 4.79
CA PHE A 33 -0.68 0.91 5.78
C PHE A 33 0.09 1.09 7.08
N ARG A 34 1.03 2.06 7.16
CA ARG A 34 1.91 2.44 8.29
C ARG A 34 2.19 1.31 9.27
N ARG A 35 1.25 1.06 10.17
CA ARG A 35 1.32 0.06 11.25
C ARG A 35 1.36 -1.39 10.78
N ASP A 36 0.69 -1.72 9.67
CA ASP A 36 0.61 -3.08 9.12
C ASP A 36 1.57 -3.30 7.94
N PHE A 37 2.48 -2.35 7.67
CA PHE A 37 3.37 -2.37 6.49
C PHE A 37 4.10 -3.70 6.29
N GLY A 38 4.72 -4.24 7.34
CA GLY A 38 5.46 -5.52 7.25
C GLY A 38 4.57 -6.70 6.83
N ARG A 39 3.29 -6.67 7.17
CA ARG A 39 2.32 -7.71 6.79
C ARG A 39 1.81 -7.50 5.38
N THR A 40 1.62 -6.25 5.01
CA THR A 40 1.28 -5.87 3.65
C THR A 40 2.34 -6.36 2.67
N LEU A 41 3.63 -6.25 3.00
CA LEU A 41 4.73 -6.79 2.17
C LEU A 41 4.63 -8.31 1.93
N GLY A 42 4.13 -9.08 2.89
CA GLY A 42 3.92 -10.52 2.75
C GLY A 42 2.70 -10.91 1.91
N ASN A 43 1.87 -9.95 1.51
CA ASN A 43 0.68 -10.21 0.71
C ASN A 43 1.05 -10.37 -0.78
N ARG A 44 0.51 -11.41 -1.44
CA ARG A 44 0.69 -11.65 -2.88
C ARG A 44 0.26 -10.44 -3.72
N HIS A 45 -0.74 -9.67 -3.27
CA HIS A 45 -1.17 -8.45 -3.96
C HIS A 45 -0.16 -7.30 -3.85
N ALA A 46 0.58 -7.19 -2.75
CA ALA A 46 1.68 -6.24 -2.66
C ALA A 46 2.81 -6.62 -3.64
N LEU A 47 3.13 -7.91 -3.76
CA LEU A 47 4.06 -8.39 -4.78
C LEU A 47 3.61 -8.01 -6.20
N PHE A 48 2.32 -8.19 -6.52
CA PHE A 48 1.78 -7.75 -7.81
C PHE A 48 1.91 -6.23 -8.01
N LEU A 49 1.70 -5.42 -6.98
CA LEU A 49 1.92 -3.97 -7.05
C LEU A 49 3.39 -3.62 -7.34
N PHE A 50 4.34 -4.28 -6.66
CA PHE A 50 5.76 -4.11 -6.96
C PHE A 50 6.10 -4.53 -8.39
N LEU A 51 5.64 -5.69 -8.84
CA LEU A 51 5.89 -6.18 -10.19
C LEU A 51 5.28 -5.26 -11.26
N LEU A 52 4.07 -4.76 -11.03
CA LEU A 52 3.39 -3.82 -11.92
C LEU A 52 4.18 -2.51 -12.03
N ASN A 53 4.66 -1.97 -10.91
CA ASN A 53 5.45 -0.74 -10.88
C ASN A 53 6.83 -0.90 -11.51
N ILE A 54 7.51 -2.03 -11.25
CA ILE A 54 8.77 -2.36 -11.91
C ILE A 54 8.55 -2.52 -13.41
N GLY A 55 7.53 -3.27 -13.82
CA GLY A 55 7.18 -3.50 -15.21
C GLY A 55 6.95 -2.19 -15.96
N MET A 56 6.15 -1.27 -15.40
CA MET A 56 5.98 0.03 -16.04
C MET A 56 7.26 0.85 -16.09
N ALA A 57 8.03 0.89 -15.00
CA ALA A 57 9.27 1.65 -14.98
C ALA A 57 10.26 1.15 -16.04
N LEU A 58 10.32 -0.16 -16.27
CA LEU A 58 11.13 -0.79 -17.33
C LEU A 58 10.61 -0.47 -18.74
N ILE A 59 9.30 -0.53 -18.97
CA ILE A 59 8.70 -0.17 -20.27
C ILE A 59 9.02 1.29 -20.62
N VAL A 60 8.91 2.20 -19.66
CA VAL A 60 9.25 3.62 -19.86
C VAL A 60 10.72 3.77 -20.15
N TRP A 61 11.58 3.14 -19.35
CA TRP A 61 13.02 3.20 -19.56
C TRP A 61 13.39 2.72 -20.97
N TRP A 62 12.81 1.60 -21.40
CA TRP A 62 12.98 1.06 -22.75
C TRP A 62 12.48 2.05 -23.82
N PHE A 63 11.34 2.70 -23.61
CA PHE A 63 10.81 3.70 -24.54
C PHE A 63 11.76 4.90 -24.69
N ILE A 64 12.26 5.47 -23.59
CA ILE A 64 13.13 6.64 -23.61
C ILE A 64 14.49 6.34 -24.24
N HIS A 65 15.11 5.23 -23.86
CA HIS A 65 16.47 4.91 -24.30
C HIS A 65 16.51 4.11 -25.60
N GLY A 66 15.50 3.28 -25.85
CA GLY A 66 15.37 2.47 -27.06
C GLY A 66 14.71 3.21 -28.21
N LEU A 67 13.54 3.84 -27.98
CA LEU A 67 12.78 4.49 -29.04
C LEU A 67 13.24 5.94 -29.30
N LEU A 68 13.46 6.73 -28.24
CA LEU A 68 13.89 8.12 -28.37
C LEU A 68 15.42 8.29 -28.47
N ALA A 69 16.18 7.19 -28.38
CA ALA A 69 17.64 7.17 -28.45
C ALA A 69 18.34 8.16 -27.49
N VAL A 70 17.70 8.50 -26.36
CA VAL A 70 18.27 9.38 -25.34
C VAL A 70 19.36 8.63 -24.59
N GLN A 71 20.51 9.25 -24.34
CA GLN A 71 21.57 8.59 -23.58
C GLN A 71 21.21 8.42 -22.10
N PRO A 72 21.52 7.27 -21.47
CA PRO A 72 21.31 7.05 -20.04
C PRO A 72 22.24 7.94 -19.22
N THR A 73 21.63 8.91 -18.54
CA THR A 73 22.27 9.81 -17.58
C THR A 73 21.58 9.71 -16.23
N ILE A 74 22.26 10.10 -15.15
CA ILE A 74 21.67 10.10 -13.78
C ILE A 74 20.32 10.84 -13.77
N LEU A 75 20.24 11.98 -14.45
CA LEU A 75 19.02 12.78 -14.53
C LEU A 75 17.88 12.03 -15.23
N THR A 76 18.15 11.43 -16.40
CA THR A 76 17.13 10.67 -17.14
C THR A 76 16.70 9.43 -16.38
N THR A 77 17.61 8.77 -15.67
CA THR A 77 17.33 7.61 -14.81
C THR A 77 16.44 8.00 -13.63
N LEU A 78 16.74 9.10 -12.93
CA LEU A 78 15.92 9.61 -11.84
C LEU A 78 14.54 10.06 -12.33
N ALA A 79 14.49 10.79 -13.45
CA ALA A 79 13.23 11.24 -14.05
C ALA A 79 12.36 10.06 -14.50
N THR A 80 12.97 9.01 -15.05
CA THR A 80 12.27 7.80 -15.45
C THR A 80 11.78 7.00 -14.24
N GLY A 81 12.61 6.86 -13.20
CA GLY A 81 12.30 6.08 -12.01
C GLY A 81 11.30 6.73 -11.06
N LEU A 82 11.30 8.06 -10.94
CA LEU A 82 10.45 8.81 -10.01
C LEU A 82 9.26 9.47 -10.71
N THR A 83 9.53 10.18 -11.81
CA THR A 83 8.53 11.06 -12.42
C THR A 83 7.60 10.28 -13.34
N PHE A 84 8.06 9.21 -13.98
CA PHE A 84 7.25 8.53 -14.98
C PHE A 84 6.17 7.59 -14.44
N PRO A 85 6.35 6.87 -13.31
CA PRO A 85 5.23 6.26 -12.60
C PRO A 85 4.18 7.30 -12.18
N ALA A 86 4.60 8.52 -11.85
CA ALA A 86 3.69 9.65 -11.57
C ALA A 86 3.07 10.25 -12.85
N LEU A 87 3.78 10.26 -13.98
CA LEU A 87 3.28 10.74 -15.27
C LEU A 87 2.38 9.72 -15.95
N LEU A 88 2.56 8.41 -15.78
CA LEU A 88 1.61 7.38 -16.24
C LEU A 88 0.28 7.45 -15.47
N ARG A 89 0.30 8.00 -14.25
CA ARG A 89 -0.90 8.44 -13.54
C ARG A 89 -1.50 9.73 -14.12
N SER A 90 -0.86 10.35 -15.10
CA SER A 90 -1.37 11.48 -15.87
C SER A 90 -1.72 10.99 -17.28
N ARG A 91 -2.96 11.22 -17.69
CA ARG A 91 -3.57 10.86 -18.98
C ARG A 91 -2.57 10.71 -20.15
N PHE A 92 -2.20 9.48 -20.48
CA PHE A 92 -1.59 9.17 -21.78
C PHE A 92 -2.69 8.74 -22.74
N THR A 93 -2.92 9.56 -23.77
CA THR A 93 -3.76 9.20 -24.93
C THR A 93 -2.83 8.76 -26.05
N LEU A 94 -2.95 7.51 -26.48
CA LEU A 94 -2.14 6.97 -27.57
C LEU A 94 -2.87 7.19 -28.89
N TYR A 95 -2.36 8.08 -29.73
CA TYR A 95 -2.94 8.36 -31.04
C TYR A 95 -2.36 7.38 -32.06
N ARG A 96 -3.19 6.54 -32.67
CA ARG A 96 -2.79 5.68 -33.79
C ARG A 96 -3.55 6.11 -35.05
N THR A 97 -2.82 6.60 -36.05
CA THR A 97 -3.36 6.79 -37.40
C THR A 97 -3.33 5.46 -38.13
N ILE A 98 -4.49 4.91 -38.50
CA ILE A 98 -4.58 3.74 -39.37
C ILE A 98 -4.49 4.25 -40.82
N PRO A 99 -3.51 3.81 -41.64
CA PRO A 99 -3.51 4.14 -43.05
C PRO A 99 -4.73 3.48 -43.70
N THR A 100 -5.57 4.29 -44.35
CA THR A 100 -6.67 3.79 -45.18
C THR A 100 -6.08 2.92 -46.29
N ALA A 101 -6.59 1.69 -46.43
CA ALA A 101 -6.07 0.70 -47.37
C ALA A 101 -6.23 1.06 -48.85
N ASP A 102 -6.85 2.19 -49.18
CA ASP A 102 -7.03 2.64 -50.56
C ASP A 102 -6.30 3.96 -50.78
N GLY A 103 -5.35 3.95 -51.70
CA GLY A 103 -4.49 5.07 -52.09
C GLY A 103 -5.22 6.21 -52.80
N ALA A 104 -6.16 6.85 -52.12
CA ALA A 104 -6.79 8.08 -52.58
C ALA A 104 -6.11 9.28 -51.92
N ALA A 105 -5.22 9.92 -52.67
CA ALA A 105 -4.65 11.21 -52.32
C ALA A 105 -5.76 12.24 -52.09
N GLY A 106 -5.89 12.73 -50.85
CA GLY A 106 -6.60 13.97 -50.57
C GLY A 106 -7.79 13.94 -49.59
N GLN A 107 -8.12 12.82 -48.96
CA GLN A 107 -9.12 12.81 -47.87
C GLN A 107 -8.46 12.65 -46.51
N ALA A 108 -8.75 13.61 -45.61
CA ALA A 108 -8.30 13.61 -44.24
C ALA A 108 -8.67 12.28 -43.58
N SER A 109 -7.65 11.51 -43.23
CA SER A 109 -7.75 10.24 -42.52
C SER A 109 -8.71 10.40 -41.35
N ALA A 110 -9.83 9.67 -41.35
CA ALA A 110 -10.69 9.57 -40.17
C ALA A 110 -9.85 8.97 -39.04
N VAL A 111 -9.45 9.81 -38.09
CA VAL A 111 -8.75 9.39 -36.88
C VAL A 111 -9.78 8.66 -36.03
N ASP A 112 -9.81 7.33 -36.10
CA ASP A 112 -10.62 6.54 -35.20
C ASP A 112 -9.93 6.58 -33.82
N GLU A 113 -10.47 7.39 -32.93
CA GLU A 113 -9.87 7.75 -31.64
C GLU A 113 -10.00 6.60 -30.64
N VAL A 114 -9.10 5.61 -30.70
CA VAL A 114 -8.99 4.59 -29.65
C VAL A 114 -8.19 5.19 -28.48
N SER A 115 -8.85 6.03 -27.68
CA SER A 115 -8.28 6.56 -26.44
C SER A 115 -8.25 5.47 -25.35
N LEU A 116 -7.22 4.64 -25.36
CA LEU A 116 -6.98 3.69 -24.28
C LEU A 116 -6.47 4.48 -23.06
N LYS A 117 -7.38 4.78 -22.13
CA LYS A 117 -7.08 5.48 -20.88
C LYS A 117 -6.32 4.57 -19.92
N MET A 118 -5.04 4.35 -20.21
CA MET A 118 -4.14 3.51 -19.42
C MET A 118 -4.08 3.92 -17.95
N ASP A 119 -4.28 5.22 -17.65
CA ASP A 119 -4.40 5.76 -16.29
C ASP A 119 -5.63 5.20 -15.54
N GLU A 120 -6.81 5.18 -16.17
CA GLU A 120 -8.03 4.65 -15.53
C GLU A 120 -7.90 3.14 -15.28
N MET A 121 -7.31 2.40 -16.22
CA MET A 121 -7.05 0.96 -16.04
C MET A 121 -6.07 0.70 -14.90
N TYR A 122 -4.95 1.44 -14.87
CA TYR A 122 -3.92 1.28 -13.85
C TYR A 122 -4.43 1.68 -12.46
N ARG A 123 -5.13 2.82 -12.33
CA ARG A 123 -5.77 3.24 -11.07
C ARG A 123 -6.84 2.25 -10.63
N GLY A 124 -7.66 1.75 -11.55
CA GLY A 124 -8.65 0.72 -11.27
C GLY A 124 -8.02 -0.54 -10.71
N LEU A 125 -6.93 -1.00 -11.33
CA LEU A 125 -6.19 -2.20 -10.89
C LEU A 125 -5.50 -1.97 -9.53
N GLN A 126 -4.83 -0.84 -9.34
CA GLN A 126 -4.24 -0.49 -8.04
C GLN A 126 -5.29 -0.39 -6.94
N SER A 127 -6.41 0.28 -7.21
CA SER A 127 -7.52 0.39 -6.26
C SER A 127 -8.11 -0.98 -5.92
N ALA A 128 -8.22 -1.88 -6.89
CA ALA A 128 -8.67 -3.24 -6.64
C ALA A 128 -7.71 -4.00 -5.72
N PHE A 129 -6.39 -3.87 -5.94
CA PHE A 129 -5.40 -4.49 -5.06
C PHE A 129 -5.38 -3.90 -3.66
N TYR A 130 -5.47 -2.57 -3.53
CA TYR A 130 -5.57 -1.94 -2.21
C TYR A 130 -6.82 -2.38 -1.46
N LYS A 131 -7.96 -2.46 -2.15
CA LYS A 131 -9.21 -2.97 -1.59
C LYS A 131 -9.09 -4.42 -1.13
N GLU A 132 -8.43 -5.29 -1.92
CA GLU A 132 -8.25 -6.69 -1.55
C GLU A 132 -7.31 -6.85 -0.33
N ILE A 133 -6.25 -6.03 -0.26
CA ILE A 133 -5.37 -5.97 0.91
C ILE A 133 -6.18 -5.56 2.15
N ASP A 134 -6.98 -4.50 2.04
CA ASP A 134 -7.79 -3.99 3.15
C ASP A 134 -8.86 -5.01 3.60
N LEU A 135 -9.57 -5.63 2.68
CA LEU A 135 -10.55 -6.69 2.97
C LEU A 135 -9.88 -7.88 3.67
N ARG A 136 -8.70 -8.28 3.24
CA ARG A 136 -7.95 -9.37 3.89
C ARG A 136 -7.54 -8.98 5.30
N LEU A 137 -7.01 -7.77 5.51
CA LEU A 137 -6.66 -7.27 6.84
C LEU A 137 -7.89 -7.18 7.75
N ALA A 138 -9.02 -6.71 7.23
CA ALA A 138 -10.29 -6.65 7.95
C ALA A 138 -10.77 -8.04 8.38
N ARG A 139 -10.74 -9.04 7.47
CA ARG A 139 -11.07 -10.44 7.81
C ARG A 139 -10.13 -11.00 8.87
N GLU A 140 -8.82 -10.77 8.74
CA GLU A 140 -7.85 -11.23 9.73
C GLU A 140 -8.07 -10.59 11.11
N ARG A 141 -8.44 -9.30 11.15
CA ARG A 141 -8.79 -8.60 12.39
C ARG A 141 -10.08 -9.16 12.98
N GLN A 142 -11.10 -9.41 12.17
CA GLN A 142 -12.37 -9.99 12.62
C GLN A 142 -12.18 -11.40 13.20
N ILE A 143 -11.41 -12.26 12.54
CA ILE A 143 -11.09 -13.60 13.04
C ILE A 143 -10.35 -13.50 14.39
N PHE A 144 -9.38 -12.59 14.47
CA PHE A 144 -8.58 -12.43 15.69
C PHE A 144 -9.38 -11.85 16.85
N ASN A 145 -10.25 -10.88 16.57
CA ASN A 145 -11.22 -10.36 17.53
C ASN A 145 -12.12 -11.49 18.05
N LYS A 146 -12.69 -12.30 17.16
CA LYS A 146 -13.50 -13.45 17.53
C LYS A 146 -12.74 -14.42 18.44
N GLN A 147 -11.49 -14.75 18.10
CA GLN A 147 -10.65 -15.62 18.93
C GLN A 147 -10.41 -15.06 20.33
N LEU A 148 -10.13 -13.75 20.46
CA LEU A 148 -9.99 -13.11 21.77
C LEU A 148 -11.27 -13.23 22.59
N ARG A 149 -12.42 -12.94 21.99
CA ARG A 149 -13.72 -12.99 22.66
C ARG A 149 -14.18 -14.38 23.05
N GLU A 150 -13.75 -15.40 22.31
CA GLU A 150 -14.02 -16.80 22.63
C GLU A 150 -13.08 -17.32 23.73
N THR A 151 -11.92 -16.69 23.90
CA THR A 151 -10.90 -17.12 24.88
C THR A 151 -11.03 -16.40 26.22
N PHE A 152 -11.39 -15.11 26.19
CA PHE A 152 -11.42 -14.24 27.36
C PHE A 152 -12.79 -13.60 27.57
N THR A 153 -13.12 -13.31 28.82
CA THR A 153 -14.35 -12.57 29.15
C THR A 153 -14.17 -11.07 28.91
N ALA A 154 -15.28 -10.34 28.81
CA ALA A 154 -15.25 -8.89 28.68
C ALA A 154 -14.49 -8.22 29.84
N ASP A 155 -14.70 -8.70 31.07
CA ASP A 155 -14.06 -8.14 32.26
C ASP A 155 -12.54 -8.38 32.27
N GLN A 156 -12.09 -9.57 31.81
CA GLN A 156 -10.65 -9.86 31.66
C GLN A 156 -9.98 -8.95 30.63
N LEU A 157 -10.66 -8.68 29.52
CA LEU A 157 -10.15 -7.76 28.49
C LEU A 157 -10.12 -6.32 29.01
N ASP A 158 -11.13 -5.90 29.77
CA ASP A 158 -11.21 -4.58 30.37
C ASP A 158 -10.09 -4.33 31.41
N GLU A 159 -9.90 -5.28 32.33
CA GLU A 159 -8.84 -5.22 33.34
C GLU A 159 -7.45 -5.15 32.70
N HIS A 160 -7.20 -6.02 31.71
CA HIS A 160 -5.92 -6.02 31.01
C HIS A 160 -5.71 -4.73 30.20
N LEU A 161 -6.75 -4.22 29.53
CA LEU A 161 -6.69 -2.93 28.84
C LEU A 161 -6.36 -1.78 29.78
N ALA A 162 -6.99 -1.72 30.96
CA ALA A 162 -6.70 -0.70 31.97
C ALA A 162 -5.23 -0.78 32.42
N GLY A 163 -4.71 -2.00 32.62
CA GLY A 163 -3.31 -2.24 32.95
C GLY A 163 -2.35 -1.76 31.85
N VAL A 164 -2.61 -2.13 30.60
CA VAL A 164 -1.78 -1.73 29.44
C VAL A 164 -1.80 -0.21 29.24
N ILE A 165 -2.98 0.41 29.32
CA ILE A 165 -3.13 1.86 29.15
C ILE A 165 -2.43 2.61 30.30
N GLY A 166 -2.53 2.11 31.53
CA GLY A 166 -1.86 2.70 32.69
C GLY A 166 -0.33 2.70 32.61
N GLN A 167 0.26 1.80 31.80
CA GLN A 167 1.70 1.73 31.56
C GLN A 167 2.19 2.68 30.44
N ILE A 168 1.29 3.35 29.72
CA ILE A 168 1.67 4.28 28.66
C ILE A 168 2.29 5.55 29.28
N THR A 169 3.52 5.85 28.87
CA THR A 169 4.30 6.99 29.39
C THR A 169 3.92 8.33 28.76
N ILE A 170 3.37 8.31 27.55
CA ILE A 170 2.93 9.51 26.85
C ILE A 170 1.53 9.89 27.35
N GLU A 171 1.45 10.96 28.13
CA GLU A 171 0.21 11.41 28.78
C GLU A 171 -0.94 11.61 27.79
N GLU A 172 -0.69 12.30 26.67
CA GLU A 172 -1.72 12.58 25.66
C GLU A 172 -2.31 11.28 25.06
N ASP A 173 -1.45 10.30 24.77
CA ASP A 173 -1.89 9.00 24.26
C ASP A 173 -2.66 8.22 25.32
N ARG A 174 -2.21 8.26 26.57
CA ARG A 174 -2.87 7.63 27.72
C ARG A 174 -4.27 8.21 27.91
N THR A 175 -4.40 9.52 28.09
CA THR A 175 -5.71 10.19 28.29
C THR A 175 -6.67 9.90 27.14
N ARG A 176 -6.17 9.89 25.90
CA ARG A 176 -6.99 9.55 24.72
C ARG A 176 -7.48 8.10 24.75
N LEU A 177 -6.66 7.16 25.19
CA LEU A 177 -7.02 5.74 25.27
C LEU A 177 -7.92 5.45 26.47
N GLU A 178 -7.70 6.10 27.61
CA GLU A 178 -8.58 6.05 28.79
C GLU A 178 -9.98 6.54 28.43
N ALA A 179 -10.09 7.70 27.76
CA ALA A 179 -11.38 8.21 27.30
C ALA A 179 -12.11 7.24 26.35
N LYS A 180 -11.35 6.52 25.49
CA LYS A 180 -11.92 5.47 24.65
C LYS A 180 -12.38 4.26 25.46
N LEU A 181 -11.60 3.81 26.44
CA LEU A 181 -11.97 2.70 27.31
C LEU A 181 -13.24 3.03 28.10
N GLU A 182 -13.34 4.23 28.68
CA GLU A 182 -14.54 4.70 29.38
C GLU A 182 -15.76 4.77 28.45
N ALA A 183 -15.60 5.24 27.22
CA ALA A 183 -16.68 5.24 26.24
C ALA A 183 -17.15 3.80 25.90
N ILE A 184 -16.23 2.82 25.88
CA ILE A 184 -16.58 1.41 25.66
C ILE A 184 -17.28 0.82 26.90
N ARG A 185 -16.81 1.14 28.11
CA ARG A 185 -17.43 0.71 29.38
C ARG A 185 -18.87 1.19 29.51
N ALA A 186 -19.18 2.37 28.99
CA ALA A 186 -20.52 2.94 28.98
C ALA A 186 -21.50 2.24 28.01
N ILE A 187 -21.05 1.31 27.16
CA ILE A 187 -21.92 0.58 26.23
C ILE A 187 -22.79 -0.43 27.01
N THR A 188 -24.11 -0.26 26.94
CA THR A 188 -25.08 -1.13 27.62
C THR A 188 -25.18 -2.54 27.03
N ASP A 189 -24.96 -2.68 25.72
CA ASP A 189 -24.99 -3.97 25.03
C ASP A 189 -23.67 -4.72 25.26
N ASP A 190 -23.73 -5.75 26.11
CA ASP A 190 -22.54 -6.53 26.50
C ASP A 190 -21.81 -7.16 25.30
N ARG A 191 -22.54 -7.62 24.29
CA ARG A 191 -21.93 -8.23 23.10
C ARG A 191 -21.14 -7.22 22.30
N LYS A 192 -21.65 -5.98 22.19
CA LYS A 192 -20.96 -4.86 21.53
C LYS A 192 -19.80 -4.37 22.38
N ARG A 193 -19.98 -4.24 23.69
CA ARG A 193 -18.92 -3.88 24.64
C ARG A 193 -17.74 -4.83 24.52
N HIS A 194 -18.00 -6.13 24.60
CA HIS A 194 -16.99 -7.18 24.45
C HIS A 194 -16.26 -7.10 23.09
N ASP A 195 -17.00 -6.84 22.00
CA ASP A 195 -16.40 -6.65 20.68
C ASP A 195 -15.45 -5.45 20.60
N GLN A 196 -15.86 -4.32 21.18
CA GLN A 196 -15.07 -3.10 21.20
C GLN A 196 -13.84 -3.21 22.10
N LEU A 197 -13.93 -3.90 23.24
CA LEU A 197 -12.77 -4.18 24.09
C LEU A 197 -11.73 -5.02 23.35
N ALA A 198 -12.14 -6.11 22.69
CA ALA A 198 -11.21 -6.93 21.89
C ALA A 198 -10.57 -6.13 20.75
N ASN A 199 -11.32 -5.24 20.08
CA ASN A 199 -10.78 -4.37 19.03
C ASN A 199 -9.78 -3.35 19.57
N LEU A 200 -10.07 -2.73 20.72
CA LEU A 200 -9.15 -1.79 21.36
C LEU A 200 -7.87 -2.51 21.79
N LEU A 201 -7.97 -3.72 22.32
CA LEU A 201 -6.82 -4.53 22.72
C LEU A 201 -5.91 -4.86 21.53
N ILE A 202 -6.49 -5.27 20.39
CA ILE A 202 -5.74 -5.46 19.13
C ILE A 202 -5.05 -4.17 18.70
N HIS A 203 -5.61 -3.01 19.04
CA HIS A 203 -5.01 -1.72 18.73
C HIS A 203 -3.87 -1.34 19.67
N VAL A 204 -3.93 -1.65 20.96
CA VAL A 204 -2.90 -1.17 21.90
C VAL A 204 -1.76 -2.18 22.14
N THR A 205 -2.00 -3.46 21.92
CA THR A 205 -1.02 -4.53 22.22
C THR A 205 -0.41 -5.15 20.97
N ASP A 206 0.82 -5.68 21.08
CA ASP A 206 1.44 -6.42 19.99
C ASP A 206 0.66 -7.71 19.69
N ARG A 207 0.43 -7.99 18.40
CA ARG A 207 -0.27 -9.20 17.96
C ARG A 207 0.48 -10.49 18.33
N ALA A 208 1.80 -10.47 18.39
CA ALA A 208 2.60 -11.63 18.80
C ALA A 208 2.31 -12.00 20.26
N GLU A 209 2.24 -10.99 21.13
CA GLU A 209 1.88 -11.15 22.53
C GLU A 209 0.44 -11.66 22.68
N LEU A 210 -0.53 -11.03 22.01
CA LEU A 210 -1.91 -11.48 22.04
C LEU A 210 -2.08 -12.92 21.50
N ARG A 211 -1.29 -13.33 20.51
CA ARG A 211 -1.30 -14.73 20.03
C ARG A 211 -0.72 -15.72 21.04
N ARG A 212 0.28 -15.32 21.83
CA ARG A 212 0.77 -16.13 22.96
C ARG A 212 -0.31 -16.20 24.03
N ALA A 213 -0.90 -15.06 24.39
CA ALA A 213 -1.99 -15.00 25.36
C ALA A 213 -3.16 -15.93 24.99
N ILE A 214 -3.62 -15.92 23.73
CA ILE A 214 -4.68 -16.84 23.26
C ILE A 214 -4.25 -18.31 23.36
N ARG A 215 -3.00 -18.62 23.02
CA ARG A 215 -2.46 -19.99 23.08
C ARG A 215 -2.38 -20.50 24.53
N ASP A 216 -1.88 -19.64 25.40
CA ASP A 216 -1.62 -19.95 26.81
C ASP A 216 -2.87 -19.72 27.67
N ARG A 217 -3.94 -19.19 27.06
CA ARG A 217 -5.21 -18.78 27.68
C ARG A 217 -5.02 -17.86 28.89
N SER A 218 -4.01 -17.00 28.83
CA SER A 218 -3.70 -16.05 29.88
C SER A 218 -3.32 -14.70 29.31
N LEU A 219 -3.91 -13.63 29.85
CA LEU A 219 -3.55 -12.24 29.55
C LEU A 219 -2.47 -11.70 30.48
N THR A 220 -1.98 -12.49 31.44
CA THR A 220 -0.85 -12.07 32.27
C THR A 220 0.46 -12.19 31.48
N PRO A 221 1.32 -11.16 31.49
CA PRO A 221 2.66 -11.31 30.96
C PRO A 221 3.37 -12.39 31.78
N THR A 222 3.75 -13.48 31.12
CA THR A 222 4.74 -14.41 31.67
C THR A 222 6.06 -13.64 31.76
N GLY A 223 6.39 -13.22 32.98
CA GLY A 223 7.67 -12.58 33.30
C GLY A 223 8.86 -13.46 32.98
#